data_AF-A0A7L5ARK2-F1
#
_entry.id   AF-A0A7L5ARK2-F1
#
_cell.length_a   1.000
_cell.length_b   1.000
_cell.length_c   1.000
_cell.angle_alpha   90.00
_cell.angle_beta   90.00
_cell.angle_gamma   90.00
#
_symmetry.space_group_name_H-M   'P 1'
#
loop_
_entity.id
_entity.type
_entity.pdbx_description
1 polymer ?
#
loop_
_entity_poly.entity_id
_entity_poly.type
_entity_poly.pdbx_seq_one_letter_code
_entity_poly.pdbx_strand_id
1 'polypeptide(L)'
;MSSPLLKRIARIFAATAKDAVADAIDKELATGEKSRKRAVADSGPKRPGSAGQGVSRTTSLPGARSSRAGAHDGVAGYDVASLGLPDFTYSPDPDGDADPGEVVWTWVPFEEDPTQGKDRPVLVLARHGKRLVVAQLTSKDHDLDAAQEARWGRYWHDVGTGPWDSKGRPSEVRLDRLLLVEPDVVRREGATMNRSTFNGVVTALRAHWA
;
A
#
# COMPACT_ATOMS: atom_id res chain seq x y z
N MET A 1 -17.01 27.62 -54.21
CA MET A 1 -16.27 26.57 -54.94
C MET A 1 -15.49 25.75 -53.92
N SER A 2 -15.37 24.46 -54.18
CA SER A 2 -15.18 23.29 -53.30
C SER A 2 -14.06 23.29 -52.23
N SER A 3 -14.34 22.54 -51.16
CA SER A 3 -13.46 21.92 -50.13
C SER A 3 -12.35 21.01 -50.73
N PRO A 4 -11.51 20.21 -50.00
CA PRO A 4 -11.51 19.84 -48.56
C PRO A 4 -10.13 19.58 -47.86
N LEU A 5 -10.20 19.26 -46.56
CA LEU A 5 -9.42 18.29 -45.74
C LEU A 5 -7.91 18.10 -45.94
N LEU A 6 -7.17 18.04 -44.81
CA LEU A 6 -6.41 16.83 -44.42
C LEU A 6 -5.92 16.89 -42.96
N LYS A 7 -6.53 16.03 -42.12
CA LYS A 7 -6.03 15.58 -40.83
C LYS A 7 -4.85 14.63 -41.06
N ARG A 8 -3.71 14.80 -40.37
CA ARG A 8 -2.74 13.71 -40.16
C ARG A 8 -2.26 13.70 -38.71
N ILE A 9 -2.73 12.68 -38.01
CA ILE A 9 -2.23 12.14 -36.75
C ILE A 9 -0.98 11.33 -37.07
N ALA A 10 0.11 11.51 -36.32
CA ALA A 10 1.24 10.59 -36.30
C ALA A 10 1.50 10.15 -34.86
N ARG A 11 1.11 8.92 -34.55
CA ARG A 11 1.63 8.13 -33.42
C ARG A 11 2.80 7.31 -33.96
N ILE A 12 3.93 7.32 -33.26
CA ILE A 12 5.01 6.37 -33.46
C ILE A 12 5.07 5.50 -32.20
N PHE A 13 4.62 4.26 -32.32
CA PHE A 13 4.96 3.18 -31.41
C PHE A 13 6.10 2.39 -32.05
N ALA A 14 7.20 2.21 -31.32
CA ALA A 14 8.20 1.20 -31.63
C ALA A 14 7.91 -0.03 -30.78
N ALA A 15 7.51 -1.11 -31.45
CA ALA A 15 7.43 -2.45 -30.89
C ALA A 15 8.65 -3.23 -31.36
N THR A 16 9.32 -3.93 -30.46
CA THR A 16 10.20 -5.05 -30.82
C THR A 16 9.92 -6.23 -29.90
N ALA A 17 9.91 -7.40 -30.52
CA ALA A 17 9.20 -8.60 -30.15
C ALA A 17 10.13 -9.69 -29.60
N LYS A 18 9.55 -10.54 -28.73
CA LYS A 18 9.54 -12.03 -28.77
C LYS A 18 10.86 -12.79 -28.45
N ASP A 19 10.88 -13.96 -27.80
CA ASP A 19 9.91 -15.06 -27.66
C ASP A 19 10.18 -15.94 -26.41
N ALA A 20 9.13 -16.67 -25.99
CA ALA A 20 9.09 -17.96 -25.25
C ALA A 20 9.56 -17.95 -23.77
N VAL A 21 8.86 -18.53 -22.79
CA VAL A 21 8.05 -19.75 -22.77
C VAL A 21 6.91 -19.58 -21.76
N ALA A 22 5.67 -19.70 -22.25
CA ALA A 22 4.53 -20.04 -21.44
C ALA A 22 4.40 -21.57 -21.48
N ASP A 23 4.82 -22.25 -20.42
CA ASP A 23 4.27 -23.56 -20.04
C ASP A 23 4.84 -23.99 -18.67
N ALA A 24 4.06 -23.82 -17.61
CA ALA A 24 4.09 -24.63 -16.38
C ALA A 24 3.10 -24.03 -15.37
N ILE A 25 1.83 -24.22 -15.67
CA ILE A 25 0.72 -24.12 -14.71
C ILE A 25 0.87 -25.26 -13.69
N ASP A 26 0.63 -24.92 -12.42
CA ASP A 26 0.18 -25.76 -11.32
C ASP A 26 0.35 -27.27 -11.47
N LYS A 27 1.45 -27.80 -10.90
CA LYS A 27 1.43 -29.16 -10.37
C LYS A 27 2.46 -29.36 -9.27
N GLU A 28 2.01 -30.06 -8.23
CA GLU A 28 2.80 -30.71 -7.17
C GLU A 28 3.07 -29.91 -5.90
N LEU A 29 2.00 -29.75 -5.12
CA LEU A 29 2.05 -30.20 -3.73
C LEU A 29 1.86 -31.72 -3.68
N ALA A 30 2.67 -32.35 -2.83
CA ALA A 30 2.55 -33.68 -2.23
C ALA A 30 3.27 -34.86 -2.91
N THR A 31 3.89 -35.65 -2.02
CA THR A 31 4.54 -36.97 -2.22
C THR A 31 6.01 -36.86 -2.67
N GLY A 32 7.02 -37.37 -2.00
CA GLY A 32 7.10 -38.32 -0.89
C GLY A 32 8.31 -39.23 -1.13
N GLU A 33 9.23 -39.24 -0.17
CA GLU A 33 10.02 -40.42 0.25
C GLU A 33 11.01 -41.10 -0.73
N LYS A 34 12.31 -41.02 -0.39
CA LYS A 34 13.23 -42.15 -0.06
C LYS A 34 14.65 -41.95 -0.61
N SER A 35 15.61 -41.80 0.30
CA SER A 35 16.80 -42.68 0.29
C SER A 35 17.46 -42.76 1.66
N ARG A 36 17.63 -44.00 2.12
CA ARG A 36 18.17 -44.46 3.41
C ARG A 36 19.69 -44.69 3.29
N LYS A 37 20.50 -44.48 4.35
CA LYS A 37 21.14 -45.48 5.27
C LYS A 37 22.47 -44.82 5.75
N ARG A 38 23.06 -44.96 6.95
CA ARG A 38 23.16 -45.93 8.08
C ARG A 38 23.41 -45.09 9.37
N ALA A 39 22.83 -45.32 10.56
CA ALA A 39 22.91 -46.42 11.56
C ALA A 39 24.29 -46.60 12.24
N VAL A 40 24.40 -46.26 13.55
CA VAL A 40 24.96 -47.08 14.67
C VAL A 40 24.34 -46.59 16.00
N ALA A 41 24.05 -47.53 16.89
CA ALA A 41 23.30 -47.46 18.16
C ALA A 41 24.16 -47.13 19.40
N ASP A 42 23.52 -46.72 20.52
CA ASP A 42 23.75 -47.30 21.86
C ASP A 42 22.66 -46.88 22.88
N SER A 43 22.62 -47.53 24.04
CA SER A 43 21.44 -47.95 24.81
C SER A 43 21.33 -47.37 26.24
N GLY A 44 20.15 -46.81 26.62
CA GLY A 44 19.50 -46.72 27.97
C GLY A 44 20.26 -46.15 29.21
N PRO A 45 19.65 -46.06 30.43
CA PRO A 45 18.22 -45.92 30.82
C PRO A 45 17.92 -44.90 31.98
N LYS A 46 16.61 -44.60 32.20
CA LYS A 46 15.83 -44.23 33.44
C LYS A 46 16.21 -43.07 34.42
N ARG A 47 15.30 -42.05 34.49
CA ARG A 47 14.50 -41.43 35.63
C ARG A 47 15.12 -41.19 37.04
N PRO A 48 14.52 -40.39 37.99
CA PRO A 48 13.43 -39.37 37.95
C PRO A 48 13.65 -38.09 38.83
N GLY A 49 12.64 -37.18 38.91
CA GLY A 49 12.48 -36.13 39.95
C GLY A 49 12.61 -34.70 39.42
N SER A 50 11.94 -33.64 39.87
CA SER A 50 10.96 -33.39 40.93
C SER A 50 10.22 -32.07 40.60
N ALA A 51 9.14 -31.81 41.34
CA ALA A 51 8.21 -30.70 41.22
C ALA A 51 8.82 -29.29 41.29
N GLY A 52 8.17 -28.36 40.58
CA GLY A 52 8.32 -26.92 40.77
C GLY A 52 7.03 -26.20 40.37
N GLN A 53 6.17 -25.94 41.35
CA GLN A 53 5.01 -25.05 41.22
C GLN A 53 5.51 -23.62 41.04
N GLY A 54 5.25 -23.04 39.86
CA GLY A 54 5.46 -21.62 39.58
C GLY A 54 4.14 -20.99 39.18
N VAL A 55 3.41 -20.45 40.16
CA VAL A 55 2.27 -19.57 39.94
C VAL A 55 2.77 -18.29 39.29
N SER A 56 2.43 -18.05 38.02
CA SER A 56 2.59 -16.74 37.40
C SER A 56 1.30 -16.32 36.73
N ARG A 57 0.71 -15.33 37.40
CA ARG A 57 -0.52 -14.59 37.14
C ARG A 57 -0.69 -14.25 35.67
N THR A 58 -1.79 -14.72 35.10
CA THR A 58 -2.44 -14.20 33.91
C THR A 58 -2.90 -12.77 34.18
N THR A 59 -2.10 -11.78 33.83
CA THR A 59 -2.61 -10.43 33.53
C THR A 59 -3.10 -10.43 32.10
N SER A 60 -4.35 -10.82 31.90
CA SER A 60 -5.08 -10.58 30.66
C SER A 60 -5.22 -9.07 30.47
N LEU A 61 -4.38 -8.48 29.61
CA LEU A 61 -4.56 -7.13 29.09
C LEU A 61 -5.85 -7.10 28.25
N PRO A 62 -6.85 -6.26 28.58
CA PRO A 62 -7.94 -5.97 27.66
C PRO A 62 -7.47 -4.83 26.75
N GLY A 63 -7.16 -5.10 25.47
CA GLY A 63 -6.76 -4.01 24.59
C GLY A 63 -6.59 -4.28 23.09
N ALA A 64 -6.44 -5.53 22.65
CA ALA A 64 -6.15 -5.79 21.23
C ALA A 64 -7.39 -5.89 20.32
N ARG A 65 -8.61 -5.87 20.87
CA ARG A 65 -9.86 -6.03 20.10
C ARG A 65 -10.63 -4.74 19.84
N SER A 66 -10.30 -3.65 20.53
CA SER A 66 -10.99 -2.35 20.34
C SER A 66 -10.40 -1.49 19.23
N SER A 67 -9.13 -1.71 18.84
CA SER A 67 -8.45 -0.89 17.83
C SER A 67 -9.00 -1.11 16.42
N ARG A 68 -9.45 -2.32 16.08
CA ARG A 68 -10.03 -2.61 14.75
C ARG A 68 -11.45 -2.09 14.56
N ALA A 69 -12.22 -2.00 15.64
CA ALA A 69 -13.58 -1.47 15.59
C ALA A 69 -13.62 0.06 15.53
N GLY A 70 -12.55 0.76 15.91
CA GLY A 70 -12.43 2.22 15.75
C GLY A 70 -11.61 2.67 14.53
N ALA A 71 -10.81 1.78 13.94
CA ALA A 71 -9.94 2.13 12.81
C ALA A 71 -10.71 2.58 11.54
N HIS A 72 -11.96 2.16 11.38
CA HIS A 72 -12.82 2.64 10.30
C HIS A 72 -13.48 4.00 10.61
N ASP A 73 -13.75 4.31 11.89
CA ASP A 73 -14.44 5.55 12.29
C ASP A 73 -13.58 6.81 12.04
N GLY A 74 -12.27 6.66 11.90
CA GLY A 74 -11.33 7.77 11.65
C GLY A 74 -11.05 8.07 10.18
N VAL A 75 -11.55 7.27 9.21
CA VAL A 75 -11.19 7.41 7.79
C VAL A 75 -12.42 7.58 6.92
N ALA A 76 -12.47 8.67 6.15
CA ALA A 76 -13.53 8.97 5.20
C ALA A 76 -12.96 9.30 3.82
N GLY A 77 -13.81 9.32 2.79
CA GLY A 77 -13.44 9.91 1.50
C GLY A 77 -13.29 11.42 1.62
N TYR A 78 -12.28 11.99 0.98
CA TYR A 78 -12.16 13.44 0.81
C TYR A 78 -12.89 13.85 -0.48
N ASP A 79 -13.95 14.65 -0.35
CA ASP A 79 -14.80 15.05 -1.46
C ASP A 79 -14.19 16.22 -2.24
N VAL A 80 -13.34 15.90 -3.23
CA VAL A 80 -12.70 16.88 -4.11
C VAL A 80 -13.73 17.66 -4.93
N ALA A 81 -14.89 17.08 -5.25
CA ALA A 81 -15.89 17.74 -6.08
C ALA A 81 -16.56 18.91 -5.35
N SER A 82 -16.78 18.79 -4.04
CA SER A 82 -17.36 19.87 -3.22
C SER A 82 -16.33 20.78 -2.56
N LEU A 83 -15.17 20.24 -2.16
CA LEU A 83 -14.15 20.99 -1.41
C LEU A 83 -13.02 21.53 -2.30
N GLY A 84 -12.89 21.05 -3.53
CA GLY A 84 -11.72 21.27 -4.36
C GLY A 84 -10.52 20.42 -3.94
N LEU A 85 -9.39 20.60 -4.60
CA LEU A 85 -8.12 20.00 -4.17
C LEU A 85 -7.64 20.62 -2.85
N PRO A 86 -7.00 19.84 -1.97
CA PRO A 86 -6.47 20.38 -0.72
C PRO A 86 -5.30 21.35 -0.98
N ASP A 87 -4.98 22.18 0.01
CA ASP A 87 -3.80 23.05 -0.04
C ASP A 87 -2.52 22.24 0.21
N PHE A 88 -1.98 21.66 -0.87
CA PHE A 88 -0.81 20.80 -0.82
C PHE A 88 0.38 21.49 -0.16
N THR A 89 0.88 20.90 0.92
CA THR A 89 2.02 21.42 1.67
C THR A 89 3.09 20.34 1.76
N TYR A 90 4.36 20.72 1.74
CA TYR A 90 5.46 19.82 2.07
C TYR A 90 6.19 20.39 3.27
N SER A 91 6.03 19.72 4.40
CA SER A 91 6.61 20.09 5.70
C SER A 91 6.77 18.83 6.57
N PRO A 92 7.48 17.79 6.10
CA PRO A 92 7.65 16.57 6.87
C PRO A 92 8.50 16.87 8.11
N ASP A 93 8.05 16.41 9.27
CA ASP A 93 8.77 16.46 10.53
C ASP A 93 8.58 15.11 11.24
N PRO A 94 9.58 14.21 11.25
CA PRO A 94 9.44 12.87 11.80
C PRO A 94 9.51 12.88 13.34
N ASP A 95 8.61 13.62 13.98
CA ASP A 95 8.51 13.80 15.44
C ASP A 95 7.59 12.76 16.10
N GLY A 96 6.86 12.00 15.29
CA GLY A 96 5.93 10.96 15.71
C GLY A 96 4.48 11.26 15.36
N ASP A 97 4.15 12.51 15.03
CA ASP A 97 2.91 12.88 14.36
C ASP A 97 3.10 12.80 12.83
N ALA A 98 2.01 12.58 12.09
CA ALA A 98 2.07 12.45 10.64
C ALA A 98 1.94 13.81 9.96
N ASP A 99 2.91 14.15 9.12
CA ASP A 99 2.99 15.45 8.45
C ASP A 99 3.00 15.41 6.92
N PRO A 100 2.53 16.49 6.26
CA PRO A 100 2.55 16.58 4.80
C PRO A 100 3.94 16.34 4.20
N GLY A 101 4.04 15.38 3.29
CA GLY A 101 5.31 14.90 2.73
C GLY A 101 5.79 13.57 3.32
N GLU A 102 5.13 13.03 4.34
CA GLU A 102 5.42 11.71 4.88
C GLU A 102 4.52 10.62 4.30
N VAL A 103 5.08 9.43 4.15
CA VAL A 103 4.35 8.20 3.89
C VAL A 103 4.14 7.50 5.22
N VAL A 104 2.90 7.29 5.63
CA VAL A 104 2.52 6.68 6.90
C VAL A 104 1.58 5.49 6.68
N TRP A 105 1.45 4.61 7.67
CA TRP A 105 0.53 3.47 7.59
C TRP A 105 -0.80 3.78 8.27
N THR A 106 -1.91 3.48 7.60
CA THR A 106 -3.24 3.59 8.19
C THR A 106 -4.20 2.58 7.58
N TRP A 107 -5.35 2.42 8.23
CA TRP A 107 -6.46 1.64 7.71
C TRP A 107 -7.06 2.33 6.48
N VAL A 108 -7.05 1.65 5.33
CA VAL A 108 -7.71 2.14 4.13
C VAL A 108 -8.93 1.28 3.79
N PRO A 109 -10.14 1.86 3.79
CA PRO A 109 -11.36 1.15 3.43
C PRO A 109 -11.35 0.64 1.99
N PHE A 110 -11.93 -0.53 1.76
CA PHE A 110 -12.25 -0.99 0.40
C PHE A 110 -13.33 -0.09 -0.22
N GLU A 111 -13.41 -0.07 -1.55
CA GLU A 111 -14.34 0.81 -2.27
C GLU A 111 -15.74 0.21 -2.33
N GLU A 112 -15.79 -1.11 -2.48
CA GLU A 112 -17.00 -1.89 -2.61
C GLU A 112 -17.74 -2.03 -1.27
N ASP A 113 -16.98 -2.05 -0.17
CA ASP A 113 -17.49 -2.16 1.19
C ASP A 113 -16.58 -1.38 2.16
N PRO A 114 -16.96 -0.14 2.53
CA PRO A 114 -16.18 0.68 3.46
C PRO A 114 -16.10 0.14 4.89
N THR A 115 -16.91 -0.86 5.25
CA THR A 115 -16.80 -1.56 6.54
C THR A 115 -15.60 -2.52 6.57
N GLN A 116 -15.09 -2.86 5.40
CA GLN A 116 -13.88 -3.64 5.20
C GLN A 116 -12.73 -2.74 4.74
N GLY A 117 -11.51 -3.23 4.91
CA GLY A 117 -10.32 -2.48 4.57
C GLY A 117 -9.06 -3.26 4.89
N LYS A 118 -7.93 -2.61 4.70
CA LYS A 118 -6.64 -3.12 5.18
C LYS A 118 -5.67 -1.99 5.45
N ASP A 119 -4.67 -2.31 6.25
CA ASP A 119 -3.56 -1.42 6.54
C ASP A 119 -2.70 -1.23 5.29
N ARG A 120 -2.40 0.03 4.97
CA ARG A 120 -1.64 0.40 3.76
C ARG A 120 -0.79 1.64 3.99
N PRO A 121 0.32 1.79 3.24
CA PRO A 121 1.00 3.06 3.17
C PRO A 121 0.13 4.09 2.44
N VAL A 122 0.12 5.31 2.96
CA VAL A 122 -0.54 6.48 2.39
C VAL A 122 0.42 7.67 2.45
N LEU A 123 0.41 8.52 1.43
CA LEU A 123 1.15 9.79 1.43
C LEU A 123 0.26 10.87 2.03
N VAL A 124 0.75 11.56 3.06
CA VAL A 124 0.11 12.76 3.61
C VAL A 124 0.36 13.93 2.67
N LEU A 125 -0.71 14.52 2.18
CA LEU A 125 -0.68 15.58 1.17
C LEU A 125 -0.87 16.97 1.76
N ALA A 126 -1.72 17.07 2.79
CA ALA A 126 -2.09 18.32 3.42
C ALA A 126 -2.77 18.06 4.77
N ARG A 127 -2.91 19.12 5.57
CA ARG A 127 -3.83 19.18 6.71
C ARG A 127 -5.15 19.82 6.27
N HIS A 128 -6.26 19.30 6.76
CA HIS A 128 -7.60 19.88 6.60
C HIS A 128 -8.27 19.97 7.97
N GLY A 129 -8.19 21.15 8.59
CA GLY A 129 -8.51 21.31 10.00
C GLY A 129 -7.60 20.47 10.87
N LYS A 130 -8.18 19.57 11.68
CA LYS A 130 -7.43 18.63 12.54
C LYS A 130 -7.09 17.30 11.85
N ARG A 131 -7.59 17.08 10.64
CA ARG A 131 -7.46 15.84 9.89
C ARG A 131 -6.38 15.94 8.82
N LEU A 132 -5.97 14.80 8.30
CA LEU A 132 -4.99 14.66 7.24
C LEU A 132 -5.70 14.31 5.93
N VAL A 133 -5.32 14.96 4.84
CA VAL A 133 -5.70 14.52 3.50
C VAL A 133 -4.59 13.65 2.96
N VAL A 134 -4.91 12.42 2.57
CA VAL A 134 -3.92 11.41 2.17
C VAL A 134 -4.28 10.73 0.85
N ALA A 135 -3.28 10.21 0.16
CA ALA A 135 -3.44 9.36 -1.02
C ALA A 135 -2.85 7.97 -0.80
N GLN A 136 -3.54 6.94 -1.28
CA GLN A 136 -3.12 5.54 -1.11
C GLN A 136 -1.89 5.20 -1.94
N LEU A 137 -0.94 4.44 -1.37
CA LEU A 137 0.17 3.85 -2.10
C LEU A 137 -0.03 2.34 -2.35
N THR A 138 0.64 1.84 -3.39
CA THR A 138 0.76 0.43 -3.72
C THR A 138 2.11 0.14 -4.35
N SER A 139 2.67 -1.06 -4.17
CA SER A 139 3.83 -1.54 -4.95
C SER A 139 3.40 -2.52 -6.05
N LYS A 140 2.11 -2.54 -6.40
CA LYS A 140 1.63 -3.21 -7.60
C LYS A 140 1.91 -2.26 -8.77
N ASP A 141 2.63 -2.77 -9.76
CA ASP A 141 2.85 -2.09 -11.03
C ASP A 141 1.56 -2.08 -11.85
N HIS A 142 1.11 -0.89 -12.22
CA HIS A 142 -0.07 -0.64 -13.03
C HIS A 142 0.25 -0.06 -14.41
N ASP A 143 1.51 -0.03 -14.85
CA ASP A 143 1.86 0.49 -16.19
C ASP A 143 1.24 -0.35 -17.31
N LEU A 144 1.31 -1.67 -17.17
CA LEU A 144 0.80 -2.61 -18.16
C LEU A 144 -0.73 -2.71 -18.15
N ASP A 145 -1.38 -2.35 -17.04
CA ASP A 145 -2.84 -2.40 -16.89
C ASP A 145 -3.50 -1.02 -16.76
N ALA A 146 -2.76 0.09 -16.95
CA ALA A 146 -3.25 1.47 -16.77
C ALA A 146 -4.54 1.75 -17.54
N ALA A 147 -4.63 1.30 -18.79
CA ALA A 147 -5.85 1.47 -19.61
C ALA A 147 -7.03 0.65 -19.07
N GLN A 148 -6.78 -0.49 -18.42
CA GLN A 148 -7.80 -1.28 -17.75
C GLN A 148 -8.20 -0.64 -16.42
N GLU A 149 -7.25 -0.17 -15.61
CA GLU A 149 -7.48 0.56 -14.35
C GLU A 149 -8.33 1.82 -14.60
N ALA A 150 -8.02 2.61 -15.63
CA ALA A 150 -8.76 3.81 -15.99
C ALA A 150 -10.23 3.54 -16.37
N ARG A 151 -10.55 2.35 -16.92
CA ARG A 151 -11.96 1.95 -17.18
C ARG A 151 -12.76 1.76 -15.90
N TRP A 152 -12.07 1.48 -14.80
CA TRP A 152 -12.63 1.41 -13.45
C TRP A 152 -12.50 2.72 -12.69
N GLY A 153 -12.09 3.81 -13.36
CA GLY A 153 -11.89 5.12 -12.76
C GLY A 153 -10.65 5.22 -11.87
N ARG A 154 -9.71 4.28 -11.96
CA ARG A 154 -8.51 4.24 -11.13
C ARG A 154 -7.31 4.76 -11.88
N TYR A 155 -6.58 5.67 -11.26
CA TYR A 155 -5.43 6.36 -11.85
C TYR A 155 -4.28 6.35 -10.86
N TRP A 156 -3.10 5.95 -11.35
CA TRP A 156 -1.91 5.77 -10.54
C TRP A 156 -0.77 6.60 -11.10
N HIS A 157 0.15 7.00 -10.22
CA HIS A 157 1.36 7.75 -10.57
C HIS A 157 2.58 7.17 -9.87
N ASP A 158 3.65 6.96 -10.62
CA ASP A 158 4.91 6.47 -10.07
C ASP A 158 5.49 7.41 -8.99
N VAL A 159 5.87 6.81 -7.87
CA VAL A 159 6.66 7.49 -6.83
C VAL A 159 8.04 6.86 -6.63
N GLY A 160 8.33 5.78 -7.37
CA GLY A 160 9.61 5.07 -7.31
C GLY A 160 9.78 4.27 -6.02
N THR A 161 11.02 4.06 -5.60
CA THR A 161 11.36 3.29 -4.40
C THR A 161 11.56 4.21 -3.20
N GLY A 162 11.37 3.69 -1.99
CA GLY A 162 11.71 4.42 -0.78
C GLY A 162 11.54 3.61 0.51
N PRO A 163 11.89 4.19 1.67
CA PRO A 163 11.94 3.48 2.95
C PRO A 163 10.56 2.98 3.45
N TRP A 164 9.46 3.45 2.85
CA TRP A 164 8.10 3.00 3.14
C TRP A 164 7.83 1.55 2.68
N ASP A 165 8.62 1.00 1.75
CA ASP A 165 8.59 -0.41 1.40
C ASP A 165 9.90 -1.06 1.84
N SER A 166 9.83 -1.97 2.82
CA SER A 166 11.00 -2.68 3.35
C SER A 166 11.71 -3.57 2.31
N LYS A 167 11.02 -3.92 1.22
CA LYS A 167 11.61 -4.64 0.08
C LYS A 167 12.18 -3.70 -0.98
N GLY A 168 12.04 -2.38 -0.81
CA GLY A 168 12.55 -1.36 -1.72
C GLY A 168 11.94 -1.43 -3.12
N ARG A 169 10.69 -1.89 -3.25
CA ARG A 169 10.03 -2.02 -4.55
C ARG A 169 9.55 -0.66 -5.07
N PRO A 170 9.52 -0.46 -6.40
CA PRO A 170 8.82 0.67 -6.99
C PRO A 170 7.38 0.70 -6.50
N SER A 171 6.91 1.89 -6.18
CA SER A 171 5.57 2.16 -5.66
C SER A 171 4.90 3.22 -6.50
N GLU A 172 3.58 3.21 -6.46
CA GLU A 172 2.69 4.15 -7.11
C GLU A 172 1.73 4.75 -6.08
N VAL A 173 1.28 5.97 -6.34
CA VAL A 173 0.26 6.67 -5.56
C VAL A 173 -1.03 6.80 -6.38
N ARG A 174 -2.17 6.63 -5.73
CA ARG A 174 -3.49 6.76 -6.34
C ARG A 174 -3.91 8.23 -6.48
N LEU A 175 -4.44 8.60 -7.63
CA LEU A 175 -4.80 9.99 -7.97
C LEU A 175 -6.31 10.29 -7.85
N ASP A 176 -7.16 9.31 -8.17
CA ASP A 176 -8.62 9.44 -8.25
C ASP A 176 -9.35 9.38 -6.91
N ARG A 177 -8.62 9.03 -5.85
CA ARG A 177 -9.22 8.82 -4.52
C ARG A 177 -8.33 9.39 -3.43
N LEU A 178 -8.79 10.49 -2.84
CA LEU A 178 -8.23 11.07 -1.64
C LEU A 178 -9.04 10.66 -0.41
N LEU A 179 -8.38 10.50 0.73
CA LEU A 179 -8.99 10.16 2.00
C LEU A 179 -8.75 11.25 3.03
N LEU A 180 -9.71 11.44 3.91
CA LEU A 180 -9.63 12.29 5.09
C LEU A 180 -9.46 11.39 6.32
N VAL A 181 -8.36 11.55 7.03
CA VAL A 181 -7.89 10.63 8.08
C VAL A 181 -7.71 11.39 9.39
N GLU A 182 -8.25 10.86 10.48
CA GLU A 182 -7.94 11.34 11.83
C GLU A 182 -6.49 10.96 12.20
N PRO A 183 -5.69 11.86 12.79
CA PRO A 183 -4.30 11.55 13.12
C PRO A 183 -4.12 10.34 14.06
N ASP A 184 -5.11 10.05 14.90
CA ASP A 184 -5.06 8.97 15.90
C ASP A 184 -5.18 7.56 15.31
N VAL A 185 -5.70 7.42 14.09
CA VAL A 185 -5.75 6.15 13.35
C VAL A 185 -4.53 5.93 12.46
N VAL A 186 -3.57 6.87 12.46
CA VAL A 186 -2.26 6.68 11.83
C VAL A 186 -1.37 5.84 12.73
N ARG A 187 -0.63 4.91 12.12
CA ARG A 187 0.33 4.06 12.80
C ARG A 187 1.75 4.62 12.67
N ARG A 188 2.57 4.36 13.69
CA ARG A 188 3.95 4.84 13.84
C ARG A 188 4.99 4.21 12.89
N GLU A 189 4.56 3.73 11.74
CA GLU A 189 5.44 3.29 10.68
C GLU A 189 5.37 4.39 9.61
N GLY A 190 6.47 5.10 9.40
CA GLY A 190 6.49 6.23 8.48
C GLY A 190 7.86 6.46 7.84
N ALA A 191 7.86 7.18 6.72
CA ALA A 191 9.07 7.61 6.02
C ALA A 191 8.82 8.93 5.31
N THR A 192 9.83 9.80 5.28
CA THR A 192 9.74 11.04 4.50
C THR A 192 9.91 10.75 3.00
N MET A 193 8.94 11.19 2.19
CA MET A 193 9.07 11.19 0.73
C MET A 193 9.96 12.36 0.31
N ASN A 194 10.82 12.18 -0.69
CA ASN A 194 11.61 13.28 -1.24
C ASN A 194 10.69 14.37 -1.83
N ARG A 195 11.00 15.65 -1.56
CA ARG A 195 10.28 16.83 -2.07
C ARG A 195 10.06 16.80 -3.58
N SER A 196 11.03 16.35 -4.39
CA SER A 196 10.84 16.30 -5.85
C SER A 196 9.76 15.29 -6.25
N THR A 197 9.73 14.11 -5.61
CA THR A 197 8.71 13.08 -5.83
C THR A 197 7.34 13.61 -5.39
N PHE A 198 7.26 14.22 -4.20
CA PHE A 198 6.03 14.84 -3.71
C PHE A 198 5.48 15.87 -4.69
N ASN A 199 6.32 16.76 -5.23
CA ASN A 199 5.90 17.75 -6.23
C ASN A 199 5.38 17.10 -7.53
N GLY A 200 5.96 15.96 -7.93
CA GLY A 200 5.46 15.13 -9.03
C GLY A 200 4.03 14.64 -8.76
N VAL A 201 3.79 14.10 -7.56
CA VAL A 201 2.45 13.68 -7.12
C VAL A 201 1.46 14.84 -7.14
N VAL A 202 1.83 16.00 -6.60
CA VAL A 202 0.97 17.20 -6.62
C VAL A 202 0.64 17.63 -8.04
N THR A 203 1.61 17.58 -8.94
CA THR A 203 1.39 17.91 -10.37
C THR A 203 0.43 16.92 -11.02
N ALA A 204 0.59 15.63 -10.76
CA ALA A 204 -0.27 14.57 -11.28
C ALA A 204 -1.71 14.70 -10.74
N LEU A 205 -1.88 14.97 -9.44
CA LEU A 205 -3.19 15.22 -8.83
C LEU A 205 -3.88 16.43 -9.46
N ARG A 206 -3.16 17.55 -9.63
CA ARG A 206 -3.71 18.74 -10.28
C ARG A 206 -4.13 18.47 -11.72
N ALA A 207 -3.36 17.68 -12.47
CA ALA A 207 -3.69 17.32 -13.84
C ALA A 207 -4.89 16.37 -13.94
N HIS A 208 -5.03 15.44 -12.99
CA HIS A 208 -6.14 14.48 -12.97
C HIS A 208 -7.49 15.14 -12.66
N TRP A 209 -7.50 16.13 -11.77
CA TRP A 209 -8.70 16.83 -11.30
C TRP A 209 -8.93 18.21 -11.95
N ALA A 210 -8.23 18.51 -13.06
CA ALA A 210 -8.36 19.76 -13.80
C ALA A 210 -9.63 19.86 -14.65
#